data_AF-A0A143CD94-F1
#
_entry.id   AF-A0A143CD94-F1
#
_cell.length_a   1.000
_cell.length_b   1.000
_cell.length_c   1.000
_cell.angle_alpha   90.00
_cell.angle_beta   90.00
_cell.angle_gamma   90.00
#
_symmetry.space_group_name_H-M   'P 1'
#
loop_
_entity.id
_entity.type
_entity.pdbx_description
1 polymer ?
#
loop_
_entity_poly.entity_id
_entity_poly.type
_entity_poly.pdbx_seq_one_letter_code
_entity_poly.pdbx_strand_id
1 'polypeptide(L)'
;MSRTSPAPGAGHRRVLSRRALLGRVAAVGGAVGVAALPLSHFLSQAYADANNPIPARVRDALRSAQDRTRRVLAGSRSHNGWEMETVADDGGTVYTRPVPGTPLKGVAVRMGDVETVLVHLVRRFHYEVDPLRRGDVVGWHDPAALARSGPESNLASGTAVRIRPGFYPRGVRGGFFPQQEVVIRDILAELDGVVRWGGDDRTPDESLFSVDVRPGDKRLVRVAARIRGWQLEPGAGAGSAVNVLSGGRRKAARALERRQRSLV
;
A
#
# COMPACT_ATOMS: atom_id res chain seq x y z
N MET A 1 -68.71 -15.73 4.22
CA MET A 1 -69.54 -15.34 5.38
C MET A 1 -68.64 -15.45 6.60
N SER A 2 -68.43 -14.48 7.49
CA SER A 2 -68.76 -13.07 7.55
C SER A 2 -67.77 -12.45 8.55
N ARG A 3 -67.44 -11.18 8.31
CA ARG A 3 -66.65 -10.25 9.14
C ARG A 3 -67.03 -10.30 10.63
N THR A 4 -66.05 -10.09 11.52
CA THR A 4 -66.12 -8.98 12.50
C THR A 4 -64.75 -8.63 13.07
N SER A 5 -64.33 -7.37 12.91
CA SER A 5 -63.30 -6.70 13.72
C SER A 5 -63.83 -6.42 15.14
N PRO A 6 -62.95 -6.07 16.09
CA PRO A 6 -62.93 -4.67 16.51
C PRO A 6 -61.52 -4.10 16.81
N ALA A 7 -61.38 -2.81 16.53
CA ALA A 7 -60.44 -1.87 17.18
C ALA A 7 -61.31 -0.82 17.93
N PRO A 8 -60.81 0.20 18.66
CA PRO A 8 -59.42 0.58 18.94
C PRO A 8 -59.14 0.93 20.44
N GLY A 9 -57.93 0.64 20.93
CA GLY A 9 -57.46 1.07 22.25
C GLY A 9 -56.45 2.22 22.12
N ALA A 10 -56.81 3.40 22.62
CA ALA A 10 -56.01 4.61 22.66
C ALA A 10 -54.81 4.48 23.63
N GLY A 11 -53.67 5.09 23.28
CA GLY A 11 -52.61 5.32 24.26
C GLY A 11 -51.23 5.60 23.68
N HIS A 12 -50.84 6.88 23.69
CA HIS A 12 -49.46 7.39 23.71
C HIS A 12 -48.60 7.27 22.44
N ARG A 13 -48.88 8.17 21.48
CA ARG A 13 -47.82 8.71 20.60
C ARG A 13 -46.83 9.50 21.47
N ARG A 14 -45.74 8.87 21.92
CA ARG A 14 -44.55 9.61 22.38
C ARG A 14 -43.91 10.28 21.18
N VAL A 15 -44.19 11.58 21.03
CA VAL A 15 -43.45 12.48 20.15
C VAL A 15 -42.01 12.50 20.64
N LEU A 16 -41.11 11.83 19.91
CA LEU A 16 -39.68 11.87 20.18
C LEU A 16 -39.20 13.31 19.91
N SER A 17 -38.96 14.03 21.00
CA SER A 17 -38.32 15.34 21.00
C SER A 17 -36.96 15.27 20.29
N ARG A 18 -36.72 16.23 19.39
CA ARG A 18 -35.47 16.41 18.62
C ARG A 18 -34.21 16.68 19.48
N ARG A 19 -34.32 16.60 20.82
CA ARG A 19 -33.20 16.72 21.77
C ARG A 19 -32.76 15.39 22.40
N ALA A 20 -33.35 14.24 22.03
CA ALA A 20 -32.97 12.92 22.55
C ALA A 20 -32.10 12.07 21.60
N LEU A 21 -31.55 12.66 20.53
CA LEU A 21 -30.74 11.97 19.52
C LEU A 21 -29.23 12.30 19.60
N LEU A 22 -28.69 12.48 20.81
CA LEU A 22 -27.26 12.59 21.05
C LEU A 22 -26.92 11.85 22.35
N GLY A 23 -26.54 10.59 22.21
CA GLY A 23 -26.10 9.78 23.34
C GLY A 23 -26.43 8.31 23.14
N ARG A 24 -25.67 7.64 22.28
CA ARG A 24 -25.35 6.19 22.28
C ARG A 24 -24.83 5.76 20.90
N VAL A 25 -23.53 5.95 20.66
CA VAL A 25 -22.76 5.11 19.73
C VAL A 25 -21.40 4.87 20.36
N ALA A 26 -21.25 3.73 21.02
CA ALA A 26 -19.96 3.07 21.24
C ALA A 26 -20.19 1.75 21.99
N ALA A 27 -20.45 0.68 21.24
CA ALA A 27 -20.20 -0.67 21.73
C ALA A 27 -20.03 -1.64 20.55
N VAL A 28 -18.75 -1.95 20.30
CA VAL A 28 -18.25 -3.25 19.83
C VAL A 28 -18.66 -3.69 18.42
N GLY A 29 -17.98 -3.10 17.42
CA GLY A 29 -17.72 -3.75 16.13
C GLY A 29 -16.29 -4.27 16.11
N GLY A 30 -16.12 -5.55 15.82
CA GLY A 30 -14.85 -6.28 15.91
C GLY A 30 -13.74 -5.78 14.98
N ALA A 31 -12.50 -6.02 15.44
CA ALA A 31 -11.21 -6.03 14.76
C ALA A 31 -11.18 -5.61 13.28
N VAL A 32 -10.85 -4.35 13.02
CA VAL A 32 -10.23 -3.92 11.76
C VAL A 32 -8.97 -3.15 12.12
N GLY A 33 -7.84 -3.60 11.59
CA GLY A 33 -6.50 -3.09 11.91
C GLY A 33 -6.42 -1.58 11.76
N VAL A 34 -6.15 -0.89 12.87
CA VAL A 34 -5.79 0.53 12.84
C VAL A 34 -4.30 0.63 12.54
N ALA A 35 -3.98 0.53 11.26
CA ALA A 35 -2.67 0.94 10.76
C ALA A 35 -2.58 2.48 10.84
N ALA A 36 -1.73 2.96 11.74
CA ALA A 36 -1.11 4.30 11.73
C ALA A 36 -2.02 5.51 11.45
N LEU A 37 -3.05 5.71 12.26
CA LEU A 37 -3.52 7.06 12.58
C LEU A 37 -2.96 7.44 13.96
N PRO A 38 -2.60 8.71 14.22
CA PRO A 38 -2.27 9.15 15.57
C PRO A 38 -3.57 9.17 16.39
N LEU A 39 -4.04 7.99 16.79
CA LEU A 39 -5.13 7.79 17.75
C LEU A 39 -4.79 8.40 19.12
N SER A 40 -3.55 8.85 19.32
CA SER A 40 -3.09 9.56 20.51
C SER A 40 -3.83 10.87 20.77
N HIS A 41 -4.44 11.52 19.76
CA HIS A 41 -5.14 12.80 19.99
C HIS A 41 -6.66 12.70 20.17
N PHE A 42 -7.32 11.66 19.67
CA PHE A 42 -8.79 11.54 19.80
C PHE A 42 -9.25 10.76 21.04
N LEU A 43 -8.41 9.91 21.62
CA LEU A 43 -8.74 9.19 22.86
C LEU A 43 -8.32 9.93 24.13
N SER A 44 -7.49 10.98 24.01
CA SER A 44 -6.96 11.67 25.19
C SER A 44 -7.96 12.61 25.87
N GLN A 45 -9.00 13.08 25.18
CA GLN A 45 -9.97 14.02 25.77
C GLN A 45 -11.24 13.35 26.30
N ALA A 46 -11.60 12.15 25.82
CA ALA A 46 -12.85 11.50 26.25
C ALA A 46 -12.69 10.58 27.48
N TYR A 47 -11.45 10.22 27.87
CA TYR A 47 -11.17 9.24 28.93
C TYR A 47 -10.34 9.78 30.11
N ALA A 48 -10.00 11.07 30.10
CA ALA A 48 -9.35 11.73 31.23
C ALA A 48 -10.39 12.20 32.26
N ASP A 49 -11.25 11.29 32.72
CA ASP A 49 -11.99 11.50 33.96
C ASP A 49 -11.12 10.98 35.10
N ALA A 50 -10.64 11.87 35.97
CA ALA A 50 -9.81 11.52 37.12
C ALA A 50 -10.51 10.55 38.08
N ASN A 51 -11.83 10.40 37.98
CA ASN A 51 -12.64 9.51 38.81
C ASN A 51 -12.84 8.10 38.23
N ASN A 52 -12.37 7.81 37.01
CA ASN A 52 -12.49 6.48 36.42
C ASN A 52 -11.17 6.01 35.77
N PRO A 53 -10.26 5.39 36.54
CA PRO A 53 -8.98 4.96 36.01
C PRO A 53 -9.15 3.93 34.88
N ILE A 54 -8.33 4.04 33.83
CA ILE A 54 -8.31 3.10 32.72
C ILE A 54 -8.20 1.66 33.26
N PRO A 55 -9.13 0.75 32.90
CA PRO A 55 -9.11 -0.63 33.37
C PRO A 55 -7.74 -1.29 33.15
N ALA A 56 -7.26 -2.08 34.11
CA ALA A 56 -5.94 -2.71 34.05
C ALA A 56 -5.70 -3.48 32.74
N ARG A 57 -6.71 -4.24 32.28
CA ARG A 57 -6.69 -4.94 30.98
C ARG A 57 -6.42 -4.02 29.79
N VAL A 58 -6.98 -2.81 29.78
CA VAL A 58 -6.78 -1.84 28.70
C VAL A 58 -5.37 -1.26 28.76
N ARG A 59 -4.84 -0.99 29.97
CA ARG A 59 -3.44 -0.56 30.15
C ARG A 59 -2.45 -1.63 29.70
N ASP A 60 -2.69 -2.89 30.07
CA ASP A 60 -1.82 -4.02 29.70
C ASP A 60 -1.88 -4.28 28.20
N ALA A 61 -3.06 -4.18 27.58
CA ALA A 61 -3.21 -4.25 26.13
C ALA A 61 -2.47 -3.12 25.41
N LEU A 62 -2.54 -1.89 25.92
CA LEU A 62 -1.82 -0.75 25.37
C LEU A 62 -0.30 -0.93 25.49
N ARG A 63 0.20 -1.33 26.66
CA ARG A 63 1.63 -1.63 26.87
C ARG A 63 2.11 -2.72 25.91
N SER A 64 1.37 -3.81 25.81
CA SER A 64 1.67 -4.91 24.89
C SER A 64 1.67 -4.46 23.43
N ALA A 65 0.77 -3.55 23.04
CA ALA A 65 0.76 -2.96 21.71
C ALA A 65 1.99 -2.06 21.47
N GLN A 66 2.35 -1.21 22.44
CA GLN A 66 3.54 -0.35 22.37
C GLN A 66 4.84 -1.17 22.27
N ASP A 67 4.96 -2.23 23.06
CA ASP A 67 6.11 -3.13 23.03
C ASP A 67 6.22 -3.86 21.69
N ARG A 68 5.09 -4.26 21.09
CA ARG A 68 5.07 -4.80 19.71
C ARG A 68 5.53 -3.78 18.70
N THR A 69 5.02 -2.55 18.76
CA THR A 69 5.42 -1.48 17.84
C THR A 69 6.91 -1.16 17.97
N ARG A 70 7.47 -1.12 19.18
CA ARG A 70 8.92 -0.95 19.40
C ARG A 70 9.74 -2.15 18.88
N ARG A 71 9.13 -3.35 18.94
CA ARG A 71 9.52 -4.59 18.25
C ARG A 71 9.87 -4.36 16.77
N VAL A 72 8.86 -3.83 16.08
CA VAL A 72 8.74 -3.83 14.62
C VAL A 72 9.35 -2.60 13.99
N LEU A 73 9.19 -1.41 14.57
CA LEU A 73 9.62 -0.18 13.93
C LEU A 73 11.12 0.03 14.09
N ALA A 74 11.80 0.37 13.00
CA ALA A 74 13.21 0.75 13.05
C ALA A 74 13.45 2.14 13.66
N GLY A 75 12.39 2.94 13.87
CA GLY A 75 12.48 4.30 14.39
C GLY A 75 12.96 5.35 13.38
N SER A 76 13.17 4.96 12.12
CA SER A 76 13.58 5.83 11.02
C SER A 76 12.65 5.70 9.81
N ARG A 77 12.68 6.72 8.94
CA ARG A 77 11.92 6.75 7.69
C ARG A 77 12.81 6.45 6.49
N SER A 78 12.27 5.74 5.50
CA SER A 78 12.90 5.51 4.20
C SER A 78 12.97 6.78 3.37
N HIS A 79 13.71 6.73 2.26
CA HIS A 79 13.92 7.83 1.33
C HIS A 79 12.61 8.47 0.86
N ASN A 80 11.58 7.66 0.59
CA ASN A 80 10.23 8.14 0.23
C ASN A 80 9.35 8.56 1.42
N GLY A 81 9.90 8.58 2.65
CA GLY A 81 9.25 9.10 3.86
C GLY A 81 8.33 8.11 4.59
N TRP A 82 8.37 6.82 4.26
CA TRP A 82 7.59 5.77 4.93
C TRP A 82 8.36 5.20 6.14
N GLU A 83 7.63 4.72 7.15
CA GLU A 83 8.26 4.10 8.32
C GLU A 83 8.90 2.76 7.94
N MET A 84 10.15 2.58 8.34
CA MET A 84 10.88 1.33 8.17
C MET A 84 10.52 0.33 9.27
N GLU A 85 10.49 -0.94 8.89
CA GLU A 85 10.24 -2.06 9.79
C GLU A 85 11.48 -2.97 9.83
N THR A 86 11.80 -3.50 11.01
CA THR A 86 12.92 -4.43 11.26
C THR A 86 12.53 -5.88 11.02
N VAL A 87 11.24 -6.16 10.86
CA VAL A 87 10.69 -7.50 10.61
C VAL A 87 9.64 -7.41 9.51
N ALA A 88 9.49 -8.50 8.75
CA ALA A 88 8.37 -8.75 7.86
C ALA A 88 7.64 -10.02 8.32
N ASP A 89 6.35 -10.12 8.04
CA ASP A 89 5.49 -11.25 8.43
C ASP A 89 5.33 -11.46 9.95
N ASP A 90 5.71 -10.48 10.77
CA ASP A 90 5.61 -10.54 12.23
C ASP A 90 5.11 -9.22 12.83
N GLY A 91 3.80 -9.08 12.99
CA GLY A 91 3.17 -8.03 13.80
C GLY A 91 3.25 -6.59 13.25
N GLY A 92 3.93 -6.38 12.13
CA GLY A 92 4.07 -5.09 11.45
C GLY A 92 3.03 -4.82 10.39
N THR A 93 3.40 -4.04 9.37
CA THR A 93 2.57 -3.76 8.19
C THR A 93 3.15 -4.34 6.91
N VAL A 94 4.37 -4.88 6.95
CA VAL A 94 5.01 -5.56 5.84
C VAL A 94 4.75 -7.06 5.92
N TYR A 95 4.12 -7.62 4.88
CA TYR A 95 3.81 -9.05 4.79
C TYR A 95 4.12 -9.59 3.40
N THR A 96 4.43 -10.88 3.31
CA THR A 96 4.57 -11.63 2.07
C THR A 96 3.22 -11.76 1.40
N ARG A 97 3.09 -11.16 0.21
CA ARG A 97 1.87 -11.14 -0.58
C ARG A 97 2.00 -12.00 -1.82
N PRO A 98 1.00 -12.83 -2.17
CA PRO A 98 1.03 -13.59 -3.41
C PRO A 98 1.00 -12.64 -4.61
N VAL A 99 1.61 -13.09 -5.71
CA VAL A 99 1.56 -12.37 -7.00
C VAL A 99 0.83 -13.26 -8.01
N PRO A 100 -0.50 -13.09 -8.15
CA PRO A 100 -1.32 -13.99 -8.94
C PRO A 100 -0.87 -14.11 -10.39
N GLY A 101 -0.84 -15.34 -10.88
CA GLY A 101 -0.47 -15.67 -12.25
C GLY A 101 1.03 -15.61 -12.55
N THR A 102 1.86 -15.67 -11.51
CA THR A 102 3.32 -15.82 -11.59
C THR A 102 3.76 -17.05 -10.78
N PRO A 103 4.96 -17.62 -11.01
CA PRO A 103 5.46 -18.75 -10.21
C PRO A 103 6.08 -18.32 -8.86
N LEU A 104 5.96 -17.04 -8.48
CA LEU A 104 6.52 -16.50 -7.25
C LEU A 104 5.76 -17.06 -6.03
N LYS A 105 6.49 -17.38 -4.97
CA LYS A 105 5.88 -17.79 -3.68
C LYS A 105 5.22 -16.63 -2.94
N GLY A 106 5.59 -15.41 -3.32
CA GLY A 106 5.12 -14.16 -2.74
C GLY A 106 6.24 -13.14 -2.70
N VAL A 107 5.90 -11.89 -2.40
CA VAL A 107 6.85 -10.79 -2.24
C VAL A 107 6.48 -10.03 -0.97
N ALA A 108 7.43 -9.86 -0.06
CA ALA A 108 7.24 -9.09 1.17
C ALA A 108 7.09 -7.60 0.84
N VAL A 109 5.90 -7.03 1.02
CA VAL A 109 5.62 -5.62 0.74
C VAL A 109 4.69 -5.06 1.82
N ARG A 110 4.66 -3.73 1.95
CA ARG A 110 3.74 -3.03 2.83
C ARG A 110 2.31 -3.23 2.34
N MET A 111 1.43 -3.66 3.23
CA MET A 111 0.03 -3.95 2.95
C MET A 111 -0.74 -2.72 2.45
N GLY A 112 -1.88 -2.97 1.79
CA GLY A 112 -2.85 -1.94 1.39
C GLY A 112 -2.61 -1.41 -0.03
N ASP A 113 -2.63 -0.09 -0.21
CA ASP A 113 -2.48 0.51 -1.54
C ASP A 113 -1.09 0.31 -2.14
N VAL A 114 -0.04 0.25 -1.30
CA VAL A 114 1.33 -0.07 -1.72
C VAL A 114 1.39 -1.48 -2.32
N GLU A 115 0.90 -2.48 -1.58
CA GLU A 115 0.74 -3.85 -2.07
C GLU A 115 0.02 -3.89 -3.41
N THR A 116 -1.14 -3.23 -3.51
CA THR A 116 -1.97 -3.24 -4.72
C THR A 116 -1.17 -2.79 -5.96
N VAL A 117 -0.41 -1.70 -5.81
CA VAL A 117 0.40 -1.12 -6.89
C VAL A 117 1.62 -1.97 -7.22
N LEU A 118 2.40 -2.39 -6.20
CA LEU A 118 3.63 -3.15 -6.43
C LEU A 118 3.34 -4.56 -6.98
N VAL A 119 2.28 -5.22 -6.49
CA VAL A 119 1.85 -6.53 -7.04
C VAL A 119 1.39 -6.38 -8.50
N HIS A 120 0.65 -5.32 -8.85
CA HIS A 120 0.28 -5.05 -10.24
C HIS A 120 1.51 -4.84 -11.13
N LEU A 121 2.48 -4.04 -10.66
CA LEU A 121 3.73 -3.81 -11.38
C LEU A 121 4.49 -5.11 -11.65
N VAL A 122 4.65 -5.98 -10.64
CA VAL A 122 5.36 -7.25 -10.79
C VAL A 122 4.62 -8.18 -11.78
N ARG A 123 3.28 -8.19 -11.76
CA ARG A 123 2.48 -8.95 -12.74
C ARG A 123 2.68 -8.43 -14.16
N ARG A 124 2.60 -7.12 -14.38
CA ARG A 124 2.87 -6.50 -15.69
C ARG A 124 4.26 -6.83 -16.19
N PHE A 125 5.27 -6.74 -15.30
CA PHE A 125 6.64 -7.12 -15.65
C PHE A 125 6.73 -8.57 -16.11
N HIS A 126 6.12 -9.51 -15.36
CA HIS A 126 6.12 -10.93 -15.70
C HIS A 126 5.50 -11.22 -17.07
N TYR A 127 4.39 -10.56 -17.41
CA TYR A 127 3.67 -10.82 -18.66
C TYR A 127 4.25 -10.10 -19.88
N GLU A 128 4.86 -8.94 -19.68
CA GLU A 128 5.13 -8.01 -20.80
C GLU A 128 6.61 -7.65 -20.96
N VAL A 129 7.43 -7.89 -19.94
CA VAL A 129 8.87 -7.58 -19.99
C VAL A 129 9.69 -8.86 -20.06
N ASP A 130 9.59 -9.72 -19.04
CA ASP A 130 10.28 -11.00 -19.00
C ASP A 130 9.63 -11.95 -17.96
N PRO A 131 9.32 -13.21 -18.32
CA PRO A 131 8.78 -14.21 -17.41
C PRO A 131 9.65 -14.46 -16.17
N LEU A 132 9.20 -13.92 -15.04
CA LEU A 132 9.78 -14.15 -13.70
C LEU A 132 9.74 -15.62 -13.26
N ARG A 133 10.81 -16.05 -12.59
CA ARG A 133 11.00 -17.34 -11.91
C ARG A 133 11.00 -17.19 -10.39
N ARG A 134 11.00 -18.32 -9.68
CA ARG A 134 11.16 -18.33 -8.21
C ARG A 134 12.47 -17.67 -7.81
N GLY A 135 12.40 -16.70 -6.89
CA GLY A 135 13.57 -15.95 -6.41
C GLY A 135 13.92 -14.71 -7.25
N ASP A 136 13.23 -14.49 -8.37
CA ASP A 136 13.51 -13.34 -9.24
C ASP A 136 13.01 -12.02 -8.65
N VAL A 137 12.15 -12.03 -7.63
CA VAL A 137 11.66 -10.79 -7.01
C VAL A 137 11.98 -10.79 -5.53
N VAL A 138 12.63 -9.71 -5.09
CA VAL A 138 12.95 -9.45 -3.69
C VAL A 138 12.14 -8.24 -3.24
N GLY A 139 11.44 -8.40 -2.12
CA GLY A 139 10.65 -7.33 -1.50
C GLY A 139 11.42 -6.69 -0.35
N TRP A 140 10.80 -6.67 0.82
CA TRP A 140 11.37 -6.15 2.05
C TRP A 140 12.75 -6.72 2.36
N HIS A 141 13.59 -5.86 2.94
CA HIS A 141 14.93 -6.18 3.35
C HIS A 141 15.22 -5.50 4.69
N ASP A 142 16.00 -6.17 5.53
CA ASP A 142 16.37 -5.64 6.86
C ASP A 142 17.04 -4.25 6.72
N PRO A 143 16.55 -3.21 7.43
CA PRO A 143 17.14 -1.88 7.43
C PRO A 143 18.63 -1.86 7.85
N ALA A 144 19.10 -2.82 8.65
CA ALA A 144 20.50 -2.93 9.05
C ALA A 144 21.44 -3.26 7.88
N ALA A 145 20.92 -3.88 6.81
CA ALA A 145 21.68 -4.26 5.63
C ALA A 145 21.61 -3.21 4.50
N LEU A 146 20.98 -2.05 4.74
CA LEU A 146 20.73 -1.04 3.72
C LEU A 146 21.29 0.33 4.10
N ALA A 147 21.72 1.08 3.07
CA ALA A 147 22.05 2.50 3.23
C ALA A 147 20.77 3.30 3.48
N ARG A 148 20.68 3.95 4.64
CA ARG A 148 19.45 4.64 5.10
C ARG A 148 19.04 5.84 4.24
N SER A 149 19.98 6.49 3.56
CA SER A 149 19.74 7.70 2.76
C SER A 149 19.43 7.43 1.29
N GLY A 150 19.66 6.21 0.81
CA GLY A 150 19.48 5.86 -0.60
C GLY A 150 18.07 5.37 -0.94
N PRO A 151 17.72 5.31 -2.24
CA PRO A 151 16.47 4.70 -2.69
C PRO A 151 16.27 3.26 -2.21
N GLU A 152 17.35 2.51 -1.97
CA GLU A 152 17.29 1.12 -1.48
C GLU A 152 16.61 1.03 -0.12
N SER A 153 16.67 2.10 0.68
CA SER A 153 16.01 2.19 1.98
C SER A 153 14.49 2.00 1.92
N ASN A 154 13.87 2.19 0.75
CA ASN A 154 12.45 1.94 0.53
C ASN A 154 12.08 0.45 0.60
N LEU A 155 13.07 -0.46 0.46
CA LEU A 155 12.86 -1.89 0.70
C LEU A 155 12.55 -2.14 2.19
N ALA A 156 13.24 -1.45 3.11
CA ALA A 156 13.02 -1.60 4.55
C ALA A 156 11.65 -1.10 5.04
N SER A 157 10.98 -0.22 4.29
CA SER A 157 9.60 0.19 4.57
C SER A 157 8.56 -0.67 3.84
N GLY A 158 8.99 -1.66 3.07
CA GLY A 158 8.14 -2.51 2.23
C GLY A 158 7.53 -1.77 1.03
N THR A 159 8.09 -0.62 0.65
CA THR A 159 7.55 0.25 -0.42
C THR A 159 8.36 0.20 -1.70
N ALA A 160 9.23 -0.80 -1.83
CA ALA A 160 9.98 -1.09 -3.04
C ALA A 160 10.09 -2.59 -3.26
N VAL A 161 10.41 -2.96 -4.49
CA VAL A 161 10.79 -4.31 -4.89
C VAL A 161 12.02 -4.22 -5.78
N ARG A 162 12.86 -5.25 -5.75
CA ARG A 162 13.88 -5.51 -6.76
C ARG A 162 13.47 -6.68 -7.63
N ILE A 163 13.46 -6.47 -8.94
CA ILE A 163 13.17 -7.50 -9.93
C ILE A 163 14.50 -7.89 -10.59
N ARG A 164 14.85 -9.17 -10.47
CA ARG A 164 16.06 -9.84 -10.98
C ARG A 164 17.35 -9.08 -10.64
N PRO A 165 17.64 -8.82 -9.35
CA PRO A 165 18.82 -8.04 -8.95
C PRO A 165 20.15 -8.63 -9.44
N GLY A 166 20.24 -9.95 -9.65
CA GLY A 166 21.43 -10.58 -10.22
C GLY A 166 21.65 -10.30 -11.72
N PHE A 167 20.61 -9.90 -12.46
CA PHE A 167 20.69 -9.53 -13.87
C PHE A 167 20.93 -8.04 -14.07
N TYR A 168 20.54 -7.23 -13.07
CA TYR A 168 20.59 -5.77 -13.12
C TYR A 168 21.38 -5.23 -11.93
N PRO A 169 22.71 -5.45 -11.90
CA PRO A 169 23.54 -5.00 -10.79
C PRO A 169 23.57 -3.46 -10.72
N ARG A 170 23.60 -2.95 -9.50
CA ARG A 170 23.68 -1.52 -9.21
C ARG A 170 24.93 -0.89 -9.84
N GLY A 171 24.77 0.31 -10.39
CA GLY A 171 25.81 1.07 -11.09
C GLY A 171 25.90 0.77 -12.59
N VAL A 172 25.17 -0.24 -13.08
CA VAL A 172 25.19 -0.64 -14.49
C VAL A 172 23.87 -0.22 -15.18
N ARG A 173 23.98 0.20 -16.44
CA ARG A 173 22.84 0.52 -17.32
C ARG A 173 22.79 -0.43 -18.51
N GLY A 174 21.63 -0.52 -19.14
CA GLY A 174 21.45 -1.24 -20.40
C GLY A 174 21.19 -2.74 -20.21
N GLY A 175 20.67 -3.14 -19.05
CA GLY A 175 20.24 -4.52 -18.82
C GLY A 175 18.95 -4.88 -19.55
N PHE A 176 18.11 -3.89 -19.89
CA PHE A 176 16.88 -4.09 -20.67
C PHE A 176 17.09 -3.85 -22.16
N PHE A 177 16.43 -4.65 -22.99
CA PHE A 177 16.31 -4.34 -24.41
C PHE A 177 15.47 -3.07 -24.62
N PRO A 178 15.69 -2.31 -25.71
CA PRO A 178 14.95 -1.07 -25.96
C PRO A 178 13.42 -1.22 -25.92
N GLN A 179 12.91 -2.36 -26.40
CA GLN A 179 11.48 -2.68 -26.38
C GLN A 179 10.97 -2.95 -24.96
N GLN A 180 11.76 -3.63 -24.14
CA GLN A 180 11.45 -3.87 -22.72
C GLN A 180 11.41 -2.54 -21.95
N GLU A 181 12.36 -1.64 -22.20
CA GLU A 181 12.34 -0.32 -21.58
C GLU A 181 11.05 0.43 -21.95
N VAL A 182 10.64 0.42 -23.22
CA VAL A 182 9.38 1.05 -23.65
C VAL A 182 8.17 0.51 -22.86
N VAL A 183 8.12 -0.80 -22.61
CA VAL A 183 7.07 -1.42 -21.78
C VAL A 183 7.18 -0.98 -20.32
N ILE A 184 8.39 -0.92 -19.75
CA ILE A 184 8.60 -0.44 -18.38
C ILE A 184 8.11 1.02 -18.25
N ARG A 185 8.48 1.89 -19.19
CA ARG A 185 8.05 3.30 -19.19
C ARG A 185 6.53 3.43 -19.27
N ASP A 186 5.90 2.56 -20.04
CA ASP A 186 4.45 2.50 -20.17
C ASP A 186 3.77 2.07 -18.86
N ILE A 187 4.28 1.04 -18.20
CA ILE A 187 3.80 0.59 -16.88
C ILE A 187 3.88 1.72 -15.86
N LEU A 188 5.01 2.44 -15.80
CA LEU A 188 5.17 3.57 -14.88
C LEU A 188 4.18 4.71 -15.17
N ALA A 189 3.91 4.98 -16.45
CA ALA A 189 2.92 5.98 -16.87
C ALA A 189 1.49 5.55 -16.54
N GLU A 190 1.14 4.28 -16.73
CA GLU A 190 -0.14 3.70 -16.33
C GLU A 190 -0.36 3.79 -14.81
N LEU A 191 0.71 3.76 -14.02
CA LEU A 191 0.69 3.97 -12.58
C LEU A 191 0.70 5.46 -12.19
N ASP A 192 0.43 6.38 -13.13
CA ASP A 192 0.47 7.84 -12.93
C ASP A 192 1.79 8.36 -12.33
N GLY A 193 2.87 7.59 -12.44
CA GLY A 193 4.17 7.88 -11.83
C GLY A 193 4.18 7.80 -10.30
N VAL A 194 3.26 7.07 -9.67
CA VAL A 194 3.34 6.78 -8.21
C VAL A 194 4.46 5.78 -7.88
N VAL A 195 4.99 5.12 -8.91
CA VAL A 195 6.21 4.30 -8.84
C VAL A 195 7.30 4.96 -9.68
N ARG A 196 8.53 4.88 -9.18
CA ARG A 196 9.75 5.29 -9.85
C ARG A 196 10.65 4.08 -10.10
N TRP A 197 11.40 4.14 -11.20
CA TRP A 197 12.40 3.14 -11.56
C TRP A 197 13.82 3.62 -11.21
N GLY A 198 14.57 2.79 -10.49
CA GLY A 198 15.95 3.04 -10.07
C GLY A 198 16.94 3.11 -11.23
N GLY A 199 16.56 2.60 -12.41
CA GLY A 199 17.33 2.78 -13.64
C GLY A 199 17.54 4.25 -14.00
N ASP A 200 16.65 5.16 -13.59
CA ASP A 200 16.81 6.60 -13.85
C ASP A 200 17.76 7.31 -12.86
N ASP A 201 18.16 6.64 -11.77
CA ASP A 201 18.99 7.28 -10.74
C ASP A 201 20.39 7.59 -11.22
N ARG A 202 21.04 8.59 -10.61
CA ARG A 202 22.43 8.94 -10.90
C ARG A 202 23.37 7.74 -10.76
N THR A 203 23.17 6.94 -9.71
CA THR A 203 23.71 5.58 -9.61
C THR A 203 22.59 4.61 -9.96
N PRO A 204 22.56 4.08 -11.18
CA PRO A 204 21.41 3.31 -11.67
C PRO A 204 21.28 1.99 -10.92
N ASP A 205 20.06 1.64 -10.54
CA ASP A 205 19.68 0.30 -10.10
C ASP A 205 18.45 -0.12 -10.92
N GLU A 206 18.72 -0.72 -12.08
CA GLU A 206 17.67 -1.13 -13.02
C GLU A 206 16.76 -2.24 -12.45
N SER A 207 17.17 -2.92 -11.37
CA SER A 207 16.32 -3.87 -10.65
C SER A 207 15.27 -3.19 -9.76
N LEU A 208 15.53 -1.96 -9.30
CA LEU A 208 14.78 -1.33 -8.22
C LEU A 208 13.55 -0.57 -8.73
N PHE A 209 12.39 -0.89 -8.17
CA PHE A 209 11.14 -0.16 -8.37
C PHE A 209 10.59 0.25 -7.01
N SER A 210 10.29 1.54 -6.82
CA SER A 210 9.86 2.06 -5.51
C SER A 210 8.72 3.06 -5.61
N VAL A 211 7.84 3.07 -4.60
CA VAL A 211 6.79 4.09 -4.47
C VAL A 211 7.44 5.46 -4.32
N ASP A 212 7.02 6.40 -5.16
CA ASP A 212 7.62 7.74 -5.32
C ASP A 212 6.79 8.84 -4.63
N VAL A 213 5.88 8.44 -3.74
CA VAL A 213 5.00 9.35 -3.02
C VAL A 213 5.06 9.09 -1.52
N ARG A 214 4.86 10.16 -0.73
CA ARG A 214 4.83 10.07 0.73
C ARG A 214 3.57 9.36 1.23
N PRO A 215 3.57 8.84 2.48
CA PRO A 215 2.36 8.33 3.11
C PRO A 215 1.21 9.35 3.03
N GLY A 216 0.02 8.90 2.66
CA GLY A 216 -1.18 9.74 2.56
C GLY A 216 -1.37 10.50 1.24
N ASP A 217 -0.48 10.35 0.25
CA ASP A 217 -0.69 10.95 -1.08
C ASP A 217 -1.91 10.34 -1.78
N LYS A 218 -2.87 11.19 -2.15
CA LYS A 218 -4.12 10.79 -2.80
C LYS A 218 -3.90 10.10 -4.16
N ARG A 219 -2.76 10.31 -4.83
CA ARG A 219 -2.43 9.64 -6.10
C ARG A 219 -2.32 8.14 -5.91
N LEU A 220 -1.65 7.68 -4.85
CA LEU A 220 -1.50 6.25 -4.56
C LEU A 220 -2.87 5.59 -4.37
N VAL A 221 -3.74 6.22 -3.57
CA VAL A 221 -5.11 5.73 -3.32
C VAL A 221 -5.91 5.63 -4.62
N ARG A 222 -5.84 6.64 -5.50
CA ARG A 222 -6.56 6.63 -6.78
C ARG A 222 -6.06 5.53 -7.71
N VAL A 223 -4.74 5.36 -7.83
CA VAL A 223 -4.14 4.32 -8.68
C VAL A 223 -4.51 2.94 -8.15
N ALA A 224 -4.41 2.72 -6.84
CA ALA A 224 -4.79 1.46 -6.22
C ALA A 224 -6.28 1.15 -6.38
N ALA A 225 -7.16 2.15 -6.26
CA ALA A 225 -8.59 1.98 -6.52
C ALA A 225 -8.87 1.62 -7.99
N ARG A 226 -8.16 2.24 -8.94
CA ARG A 226 -8.27 1.91 -10.37
C ARG A 226 -7.84 0.47 -10.64
N ILE A 227 -6.72 0.03 -10.08
CA ILE A 227 -6.23 -1.36 -10.22
C ILE A 227 -7.25 -2.36 -9.64
N ARG A 228 -7.82 -2.08 -8.46
CA ARG A 228 -8.88 -2.91 -7.88
C ARG A 228 -10.14 -2.96 -8.76
N GLY A 229 -10.49 -1.85 -9.40
CA GLY A 229 -11.58 -1.81 -10.39
C GLY A 229 -11.33 -2.76 -11.56
N TRP A 230 -10.12 -2.77 -12.12
CA TRP A 230 -9.76 -3.67 -13.22
C TRP A 230 -9.84 -5.15 -12.85
N GLN A 231 -9.62 -5.52 -11.59
CA GLN A 231 -9.77 -6.91 -11.14
C GLN A 231 -11.22 -7.41 -11.23
N LEU A 232 -12.20 -6.50 -11.32
CA LEU A 232 -13.61 -6.81 -11.49
C LEU A 232 -14.06 -6.81 -12.96
N GLU A 233 -13.21 -6.34 -13.88
CA GLU A 233 -13.51 -6.18 -15.30
C GLU A 233 -12.69 -7.18 -16.14
N PRO A 234 -13.34 -8.17 -16.80
CA PRO A 234 -12.63 -9.09 -17.68
C PRO A 234 -11.89 -8.34 -18.80
N GLY A 235 -10.62 -8.68 -18.99
CA GLY A 235 -9.77 -8.08 -20.03
C GLY A 235 -9.12 -6.74 -19.63
N ALA A 236 -9.34 -6.24 -18.41
CA ALA A 236 -8.63 -5.08 -17.87
C ALA A 236 -7.46 -5.50 -16.95
N GLY A 237 -6.42 -4.67 -16.89
CA GLY A 237 -5.31 -4.82 -15.94
C GLY A 237 -4.07 -5.55 -16.48
N ALA A 238 -3.37 -6.28 -15.62
CA ALA A 238 -2.08 -6.88 -15.98
C ALA A 238 -2.22 -7.96 -17.06
N GLY A 239 -1.43 -7.86 -18.13
CA GLY A 239 -1.48 -8.79 -19.26
C GLY A 239 -2.61 -8.53 -20.27
N SER A 240 -3.41 -7.46 -20.11
CA SER A 240 -4.38 -7.07 -21.13
C SER A 240 -3.67 -6.60 -22.41
N ALA A 241 -4.21 -6.93 -23.58
CA ALA A 241 -3.66 -6.48 -24.86
C ALA A 241 -3.72 -4.95 -24.98
N VAL A 242 -2.57 -4.29 -24.82
CA VAL A 242 -2.42 -2.84 -24.96
C VAL A 242 -1.40 -2.51 -26.04
N ASN A 243 -1.71 -1.52 -26.88
CA ASN A 243 -0.72 -1.00 -27.83
C ASN A 243 0.20 0.01 -27.12
N VAL A 244 1.30 -0.51 -26.56
CA VAL A 244 2.35 0.26 -25.89
C VAL A 244 2.99 1.30 -26.84
N LEU A 245 2.98 1.05 -28.15
CA LEU A 245 3.55 1.96 -29.15
C LEU A 245 2.60 3.09 -29.57
N SER A 246 1.36 3.10 -29.08
CA SER A 246 0.41 4.17 -29.38
C SER A 246 0.94 5.54 -28.97
N GLY A 247 0.71 6.55 -29.82
CA GLY A 247 1.31 7.88 -29.66
C GLY A 247 0.98 8.55 -28.31
N GLY A 248 -0.25 8.37 -27.83
CA GLY A 248 -0.70 8.90 -26.52
C GLY A 248 0.08 8.31 -25.35
N ARG A 249 0.22 6.97 -25.29
CA ARG A 249 0.96 6.28 -24.22
C ARG A 249 2.44 6.62 -24.26
N ARG A 250 3.06 6.61 -25.44
CA ARG A 250 4.46 7.03 -25.60
C ARG A 250 4.70 8.47 -25.16
N LYS A 251 3.77 9.39 -25.44
CA LYS A 251 3.86 10.79 -24.99
C LYS A 251 3.78 10.88 -23.47
N ALA A 252 2.86 10.16 -22.83
CA ALA A 252 2.72 10.12 -21.38
C ALA A 252 3.98 9.55 -20.70
N ALA A 253 4.48 8.42 -21.21
CA ALA A 253 5.71 7.77 -20.76
C ALA A 253 6.94 8.71 -20.82
N ARG A 254 7.16 9.37 -21.97
CA ARG A 254 8.26 10.34 -22.12
C ARG A 254 8.10 11.57 -21.22
N ALA A 255 6.86 12.03 -21.00
CA ALA A 255 6.60 13.16 -20.11
C ALA A 255 6.89 12.78 -18.65
N LEU A 256 6.52 11.57 -18.24
CA LEU A 256 6.82 11.03 -16.92
C LEU A 256 8.33 10.87 -16.71
N GLU A 257 9.03 10.27 -17.66
CA GLU A 257 10.48 10.07 -17.60
C GLU A 257 11.23 11.39 -17.37
N ARG A 258 10.90 12.43 -18.16
CA ARG A 258 11.52 13.76 -17.97
C ARG A 258 11.26 14.32 -16.58
N ARG A 259 10.03 14.17 -16.07
CA ARG A 259 9.66 14.63 -14.73
C ARG A 259 10.47 13.90 -13.65
N GLN A 260 10.55 12.57 -13.72
CA GLN A 260 11.25 11.77 -12.71
C GLN A 260 12.77 11.98 -12.75
N ARG A 261 13.37 12.11 -13.93
CA ARG A 261 14.79 12.42 -14.07
C ARG A 261 15.17 13.81 -13.57
N SER A 262 14.24 14.77 -13.56
CA SER A 262 14.48 16.12 -13.01
C SER A 262 14.51 16.19 -11.48
N LEU A 263 14.10 15.11 -10.80
CA LEU A 263 14.03 15.02 -9.33
C LEU A 263 15.26 14.31 -8.72
N VAL A 264 16.20 13.84 -9.55
CA VAL A 264 17.41 13.07 -9.20
C VAL A 264 18.64 13.95 -9.37
#